data_AF-A0A8J7R3T6-F1
#
_entry.id   AF-A0A8J7R3T6-F1
#
_cell.length_a   1.000
_cell.length_b   1.000
_cell.length_c   1.000
_cell.angle_alpha   90.00
_cell.angle_beta   90.00
_cell.angle_gamma   90.00
#
_symmetry.space_group_name_H-M   'P 1'
#
loop_
_entity.id
_entity.type
_entity.pdbx_description
1 polymer ?
#
loop_
_entity_poly.entity_id
_entity_poly.type
_entity_poly.pdbx_seq_one_letter_code
_entity_poly.pdbx_strand_id
1 'polypeptide(L)'
;MTFVKVSNTVIHCRVTGTAGRPRLVFLNSLGSDFRIWEEVEDRLRHRFELLFVNKRGHGLSEAVAGPYTVRQLADDVLGVLDALGWKSTSVVSLSIGGLIAQQIALQAPERVEALVLMDTAAKIGSADSWNERIAAVEAGGMQSISEAVVSRWLTSDFREAQPTAYTGWRSMLEATSTEGYRGCCAALRDADLTLDVGRITAPTLVLCGDDDKPTPPDLVRATGERIPGARFILIPGAGHLPCLEQPQQVASLIAEHVEAANWEKAQAASRFDAGMAVRRRVLGDAHVNRASGSATPFDAAFQRFITEGAWGTVWSNPHLSLRERSMITIALLAALGQEDEVAMHVRATRNTGASEEDIAEALMHVAVYAGVPAANHAIKIAKKTLIEMREEKQPQ
;
A
#
# COMPACT_ATOMS: atom_id res chain seq x y z
N MET A 1 -8.48 1.09 25.73
CA MET A 1 -7.19 1.79 25.89
C MET A 1 -6.16 0.74 26.23
N THR A 2 -5.02 0.75 25.55
CA THR A 2 -4.00 -0.31 25.63
C THR A 2 -2.64 0.34 25.79
N PHE A 3 -1.82 -0.19 26.69
CA PHE A 3 -0.41 0.18 26.83
C PHE A 3 0.43 -0.96 26.30
N VAL A 4 1.28 -0.66 25.33
CA VAL A 4 2.16 -1.65 24.68
C VAL A 4 3.60 -1.27 24.97
N LYS A 5 4.36 -2.20 25.56
CA LYS A 5 5.81 -2.04 25.69
C LYS A 5 6.45 -2.39 24.34
N VAL A 6 7.10 -1.41 23.72
CA VAL A 6 7.88 -1.59 22.49
C VAL A 6 9.31 -1.16 22.74
N SER A 7 10.28 -2.00 22.38
CA SER A 7 11.69 -1.74 22.62
C SER A 7 11.96 -1.33 24.08
N ASN A 8 12.29 -0.06 24.31
CA ASN A 8 12.63 0.53 25.61
C ASN A 8 11.60 1.56 26.13
N THR A 9 10.39 1.61 25.57
CA THR A 9 9.36 2.60 25.94
C THR A 9 7.97 1.96 26.04
N VAL A 10 7.07 2.57 26.79
CA VAL A 10 5.63 2.25 26.79
C VAL A 10 4.88 3.19 25.85
N ILE A 11 4.09 2.63 24.94
CA ILE A 11 3.25 3.36 24.00
C ILE A 11 1.78 3.19 24.37
N HIS A 12 1.09 4.30 24.56
CA HIS A 12 -0.35 4.36 24.69
C HIS A 12 -1.00 4.31 23.30
N CYS A 13 -1.82 3.28 23.07
CA CYS A 13 -2.60 3.14 21.86
C CYS A 13 -4.06 2.75 22.16
N ARG A 14 -4.91 2.83 21.14
CA ARG A 14 -6.32 2.49 21.24
C ARG A 14 -6.78 1.82 19.95
N VAL A 15 -7.29 0.59 20.08
CA VAL A 15 -8.00 -0.10 19.01
C VAL A 15 -9.50 0.17 19.17
N THR A 16 -10.17 0.43 18.05
CA THR A 16 -11.60 0.73 17.93
C THR A 16 -12.09 0.29 16.55
N GLY A 17 -13.35 0.53 16.24
CA GLY A 17 -13.98 0.11 15.00
C GLY A 17 -14.32 -1.38 14.96
N THR A 18 -14.46 -1.92 13.76
CA THR A 18 -15.06 -3.24 13.53
C THR A 18 -13.97 -4.27 13.22
N ALA A 19 -13.75 -5.22 14.12
CA ALA A 19 -12.74 -6.28 13.94
C ALA A 19 -12.95 -7.05 12.61
N GLY A 20 -11.85 -7.39 11.94
CA GLY A 20 -11.86 -8.13 10.67
C GLY A 20 -12.15 -7.28 9.43
N ARG A 21 -12.42 -5.97 9.60
CA ARG A 21 -12.43 -5.00 8.50
C ARG A 21 -11.00 -4.56 8.14
N PRO A 22 -10.80 -3.90 6.98
CA PRO A 22 -9.48 -3.35 6.65
C PRO A 22 -8.95 -2.46 7.77
N ARG A 23 -7.63 -2.54 7.98
CA ARG A 23 -6.96 -1.96 9.14
C ARG A 23 -6.33 -0.63 8.79
N LEU A 24 -6.54 0.36 9.67
CA LEU A 24 -5.95 1.68 9.56
C LEU A 24 -5.22 2.01 10.86
N VAL A 25 -3.96 2.46 10.77
CA VAL A 25 -3.22 3.05 11.89
C VAL A 25 -3.11 4.55 11.71
N PHE A 26 -3.38 5.31 12.77
CA PHE A 26 -3.39 6.78 12.78
C PHE A 26 -2.19 7.32 13.57
N LEU A 27 -1.43 8.21 12.92
CA LEU A 27 -0.23 8.84 13.47
C LEU A 27 -0.41 10.37 13.54
N ASN A 28 -0.44 10.90 14.76
CA ASN A 28 -0.76 12.30 15.06
C ASN A 28 0.42 13.29 14.90
N SER A 29 0.08 14.57 14.72
CA SER A 29 0.99 15.71 14.63
C SER A 29 1.82 15.94 15.90
N LEU A 30 2.92 16.69 15.79
CA LEU A 30 3.79 17.03 16.91
C LEU A 30 3.00 17.84 17.96
N GLY A 31 3.10 17.48 19.23
CA GLY A 31 2.39 18.16 20.32
C GLY A 31 0.90 17.81 20.44
N SER A 32 0.41 16.85 19.65
CA SER A 32 -0.94 16.32 19.79
C SER A 32 -0.97 14.83 20.15
N ASP A 33 -2.10 14.41 20.70
CA ASP A 33 -2.44 13.00 20.92
C ASP A 33 -3.61 12.58 20.02
N PHE A 34 -4.01 11.31 20.07
CA PHE A 34 -5.02 10.77 19.17
C PHE A 34 -6.40 11.43 19.25
N ARG A 35 -6.68 12.30 20.24
CA ARG A 35 -7.98 12.98 20.34
C ARG A 35 -8.27 13.89 19.16
N ILE A 36 -7.24 14.32 18.42
CA ILE A 36 -7.42 15.09 17.18
C ILE A 36 -8.18 14.34 16.08
N TRP A 37 -8.36 13.02 16.24
CA TRP A 37 -9.00 12.15 15.26
C TRP A 37 -10.42 11.73 15.64
N GLU A 38 -10.97 12.15 16.80
CA GLU A 38 -12.26 11.66 17.31
C GLU A 38 -13.40 11.80 16.29
N GLU A 39 -13.51 12.97 15.65
CA GLU A 39 -14.52 13.20 14.62
C GLU A 39 -14.32 12.36 13.36
N VAL A 40 -13.07 12.10 12.98
CA VAL A 40 -12.74 11.21 11.85
C VAL A 40 -13.04 9.76 12.22
N GLU A 41 -12.74 9.34 13.46
CA GLU A 41 -13.04 8.01 13.98
C GLU A 41 -14.54 7.71 13.91
N ASP A 42 -15.39 8.61 14.40
CA ASP A 42 -16.84 8.42 14.41
C ASP A 42 -17.40 8.08 13.02
N ARG A 43 -16.77 8.65 11.98
CA ARG A 43 -17.14 8.48 10.57
C ARG A 43 -16.53 7.23 9.93
N LEU A 44 -15.48 6.65 10.50
CA LEU A 44 -14.75 5.52 9.92
C LEU A 44 -14.93 4.19 10.67
N ARG A 45 -15.27 4.22 11.97
CA ARG A 45 -15.27 3.04 12.85
C ARG A 45 -16.20 1.89 12.42
N HIS A 46 -17.22 2.18 11.61
CA HIS A 46 -18.14 1.16 11.09
C HIS A 46 -17.62 0.44 9.84
N ARG A 47 -16.61 1.02 9.15
CA ARG A 47 -16.04 0.49 7.90
C ARG A 47 -14.70 -0.21 8.11
N PHE A 48 -14.00 0.12 9.19
CA PHE A 48 -12.59 -0.22 9.39
C PHE A 48 -12.30 -0.66 10.82
N GLU A 49 -11.21 -1.42 10.98
CA GLU A 49 -10.56 -1.66 12.27
C GLU A 49 -9.49 -0.58 12.46
N LEU A 50 -9.61 0.24 13.50
CA LEU A 50 -8.84 1.47 13.64
C LEU A 50 -7.88 1.36 14.83
N LEU A 51 -6.61 1.71 14.62
CA LEU A 51 -5.58 1.81 15.65
C LEU A 51 -5.08 3.24 15.74
N PHE A 52 -5.19 3.84 16.92
CA PHE A 52 -4.65 5.16 17.21
C PHE A 52 -3.42 5.04 18.09
N VAL A 53 -2.30 5.66 17.71
CA VAL A 53 -1.01 5.53 18.40
C VAL A 53 -0.50 6.89 18.85
N ASN A 54 -0.32 7.07 20.16
CA ASN A 54 0.45 8.20 20.67
C ASN A 54 1.93 7.87 20.55
N LYS A 55 2.66 8.59 19.70
CA LYS A 55 4.13 8.47 19.65
C LYS A 55 4.77 8.74 21.03
N ARG A 56 5.96 8.19 21.27
CA ARG A 56 6.72 8.40 22.52
C ARG A 56 6.71 9.88 22.95
N GLY A 57 6.52 10.08 24.25
CA GLY A 57 6.44 11.39 24.88
C GLY A 57 5.20 12.24 24.57
N HIS A 58 4.18 11.68 23.91
CA HIS A 58 2.89 12.33 23.66
C HIS A 58 1.73 11.59 24.33
N GLY A 59 0.68 12.32 24.69
CA GLY A 59 -0.49 11.75 25.37
C GLY A 59 -0.08 11.04 26.67
N LEU A 60 -0.41 9.74 26.76
CA LEU A 60 0.00 8.89 27.89
C LEU A 60 1.14 7.92 27.53
N SER A 61 1.80 8.10 26.38
CA SER A 61 3.01 7.34 26.04
C SER A 61 4.19 7.87 26.84
N GLU A 62 5.06 6.96 27.26
CA GLU A 62 6.23 7.27 28.05
C GLU A 62 7.16 8.25 27.33
N ALA A 63 7.68 9.23 28.07
CA ALA A 63 8.70 10.15 27.61
C ALA A 63 10.07 9.63 28.09
N VAL A 64 10.83 9.04 27.17
CA VAL A 64 12.20 8.60 27.43
C VAL A 64 13.21 9.69 27.05
N ALA A 65 14.45 9.61 27.52
CA ALA A 65 15.45 10.61 27.16
C ALA A 65 15.72 10.65 25.64
N GLY A 66 15.75 11.85 25.07
CA GLY A 66 16.09 12.09 23.67
C GLY A 66 17.60 12.14 23.39
N PRO A 67 18.02 12.55 22.18
CA PRO A 67 17.17 12.87 21.02
C PRO A 67 16.53 11.62 20.39
N TYR A 68 15.38 11.79 19.72
CA TYR A 68 14.76 10.72 18.95
C TYR A 68 15.13 10.83 17.48
N THR A 69 14.92 9.74 16.71
CA THR A 69 15.03 9.73 15.25
C THR A 69 13.71 9.31 14.62
N VAL A 70 13.41 9.74 13.38
CA VAL A 70 12.21 9.29 12.67
C VAL A 70 12.18 7.76 12.51
N ARG A 71 13.34 7.13 12.31
CA ARG A 71 13.47 5.67 12.30
C ARG A 71 13.01 5.03 13.60
N GLN A 72 13.45 5.55 14.75
CA GLN A 72 13.02 5.05 16.05
C GLN A 72 11.50 5.21 16.26
N LEU A 73 10.93 6.34 15.81
CA LEU A 73 9.48 6.57 15.88
C LEU A 73 8.71 5.60 14.97
N ALA A 74 9.26 5.24 13.81
CA ALA A 74 8.70 4.23 12.91
C ALA A 74 8.79 2.82 13.52
N ASP A 75 9.91 2.49 14.16
CA ASP A 75 10.11 1.20 14.84
C ASP A 75 9.14 1.01 16.01
N ASP A 76 8.79 2.09 16.73
CA ASP A 76 7.75 2.03 17.76
C ASP A 76 6.39 1.65 17.19
N VAL A 77 6.00 2.26 16.08
CA VAL A 77 4.71 1.95 15.41
C VAL A 77 4.71 0.50 14.94
N LEU A 78 5.79 0.04 14.29
CA LEU A 78 5.92 -1.36 13.87
C LEU A 78 5.85 -2.31 15.07
N GLY A 79 6.51 -1.98 16.19
CA GLY A 79 6.43 -2.77 17.42
C GLY A 79 5.01 -2.83 18.01
N VAL A 80 4.24 -1.74 17.92
CA VAL A 80 2.82 -1.75 18.34
C VAL A 80 2.01 -2.65 17.41
N LEU A 81 2.22 -2.58 16.10
CA LEU A 81 1.55 -3.47 15.14
C LEU A 81 1.88 -4.93 15.41
N ASP A 82 3.14 -5.26 15.68
CA ASP A 82 3.58 -6.62 16.00
C ASP A 82 2.94 -7.15 17.29
N ALA A 83 2.90 -6.33 18.35
CA ALA A 83 2.26 -6.69 19.61
C ALA A 83 0.75 -6.95 19.47
N LEU A 84 0.09 -6.29 18.51
CA LEU A 84 -1.32 -6.50 18.18
C LEU A 84 -1.55 -7.59 17.13
N GLY A 85 -0.49 -8.18 16.56
CA GLY A 85 -0.58 -9.18 15.50
C GLY A 85 -1.02 -8.62 14.14
N TRP A 86 -0.86 -7.31 13.93
CA TRP A 86 -1.20 -6.63 12.67
C TRP A 86 -0.03 -6.74 11.68
N LYS A 87 -0.08 -7.76 10.82
CA LYS A 87 0.96 -7.99 9.80
C LYS A 87 1.05 -6.90 8.75
N SER A 88 -0.05 -6.24 8.41
CA SER A 88 -0.09 -5.10 7.48
C SER A 88 -1.27 -4.20 7.83
N THR A 89 -1.19 -2.93 7.44
CA THR A 89 -2.23 -1.92 7.66
C THR A 89 -2.11 -0.81 6.62
N SER A 90 -3.20 -0.09 6.38
CA SER A 90 -3.12 1.26 5.80
C SER A 90 -2.65 2.23 6.88
N VAL A 91 -1.85 3.24 6.50
CA VAL A 91 -1.29 4.22 7.44
C VAL A 91 -1.87 5.59 7.13
N VAL A 92 -2.63 6.15 8.07
CA VAL A 92 -3.16 7.52 8.02
C VAL A 92 -2.32 8.39 8.94
N SER A 93 -1.86 9.52 8.45
CA SER A 93 -0.79 10.24 9.14
C SER A 93 -0.87 11.74 8.93
N LEU A 94 -0.40 12.49 9.93
CA LEU A 94 -0.44 13.94 9.94
C LEU A 94 0.92 14.52 10.38
N SER A 95 1.48 15.46 9.61
CA SER A 95 2.71 16.19 9.98
C SER A 95 3.88 15.26 10.29
N ILE A 96 4.52 15.34 11.46
CA ILE A 96 5.55 14.37 11.87
C ILE A 96 5.07 12.91 11.73
N GLY A 97 3.79 12.63 11.94
CA GLY A 97 3.19 11.32 11.68
C GLY A 97 3.39 10.88 10.24
N GLY A 98 3.34 11.81 9.28
CA GLY A 98 3.59 11.57 7.87
C GLY A 98 5.05 11.28 7.55
N LEU A 99 6.01 11.93 8.23
CA LEU A 99 7.43 11.54 8.15
C LEU A 99 7.67 10.13 8.69
N ILE A 100 7.02 9.79 9.80
CA ILE A 100 7.05 8.43 10.37
C ILE A 100 6.46 7.43 9.37
N ALA A 101 5.32 7.74 8.76
CA ALA A 101 4.66 6.88 7.79
C ALA A 101 5.50 6.66 6.52
N GLN A 102 6.14 7.72 5.99
CA GLN A 102 7.10 7.61 4.89
C GLN A 102 8.27 6.69 5.26
N GLN A 103 8.84 6.85 6.46
CA GLN A 103 9.91 5.99 6.95
C GLN A 103 9.47 4.52 7.07
N ILE A 104 8.27 4.24 7.59
CA ILE A 104 7.70 2.88 7.64
C ILE A 104 7.60 2.30 6.22
N ALA A 105 7.05 3.06 5.27
CA ALA A 105 6.87 2.61 3.89
C ALA A 105 8.20 2.34 3.17
N LEU A 106 9.28 3.05 3.54
CA LEU A 106 10.62 2.84 2.98
C LEU A 106 11.34 1.64 3.60
N GLN A 107 11.17 1.40 4.92
CA GLN A 107 11.90 0.36 5.63
C GLN A 107 11.18 -1.00 5.67
N ALA A 108 9.86 -0.99 5.56
CA ALA A 108 9.01 -2.17 5.65
C ALA A 108 7.80 -2.02 4.70
N PRO A 109 8.02 -1.90 3.37
CA PRO A 109 6.96 -1.64 2.39
C PRO A 109 5.84 -2.70 2.42
N GLU A 110 6.17 -3.95 2.76
CA GLU A 110 5.21 -5.04 2.89
C GLU A 110 4.20 -4.86 4.04
N ARG A 111 4.51 -3.97 4.99
CA ARG A 111 3.64 -3.65 6.14
C ARG A 111 2.60 -2.58 5.80
N VAL A 112 2.75 -1.88 4.67
CA VAL A 112 1.93 -0.72 4.29
C VAL A 112 1.03 -1.07 3.11
N GLU A 113 -0.28 -1.09 3.34
CA GLU A 113 -1.27 -1.43 2.30
C GLU A 113 -1.68 -0.23 1.45
N ALA A 114 -1.83 0.92 2.11
CA ALA A 114 -2.10 2.22 1.51
C ALA A 114 -1.58 3.31 2.46
N LEU A 115 -1.31 4.50 1.92
CA LEU A 115 -0.69 5.59 2.66
C LEU A 115 -1.51 6.88 2.50
N VAL A 116 -1.92 7.49 3.60
CA VAL A 116 -2.51 8.84 3.62
C VAL A 116 -1.54 9.77 4.35
N LEU A 117 -0.92 10.67 3.59
CA LEU A 117 0.01 11.69 4.04
C LEU A 117 -0.70 13.03 4.12
N MET A 118 -1.01 13.50 5.32
CA MET A 118 -1.71 14.78 5.53
C MET A 118 -0.75 15.81 6.12
N ASP A 119 -0.74 17.02 5.54
CA ASP A 119 0.02 18.19 6.03
C ASP A 119 1.45 17.84 6.46
N THR A 120 2.17 17.17 5.57
CA THR A 120 3.49 16.59 5.81
C THR A 120 4.36 16.72 4.58
N ALA A 121 5.67 16.60 4.77
CA ALA A 121 6.63 16.61 3.68
C ALA A 121 7.73 15.56 3.89
N ALA A 122 8.56 15.32 2.86
CA ALA A 122 9.76 14.50 2.96
C ALA A 122 10.84 15.13 3.86
N LYS A 123 10.76 16.45 4.06
CA LYS A 123 11.54 17.25 4.99
C LYS A 123 10.67 18.40 5.48
N ILE A 124 10.57 18.57 6.80
CA ILE A 124 9.73 19.61 7.41
C ILE A 124 10.63 20.58 8.17
N GLY A 125 10.53 21.88 7.86
CA GLY A 125 11.32 22.92 8.52
C GLY A 125 12.81 22.88 8.18
N SER A 126 13.61 23.61 8.97
CA SER A 126 15.07 23.67 8.89
C SER A 126 15.71 23.32 10.23
N ALA A 127 16.99 22.96 10.20
CA ALA A 127 17.74 22.65 11.41
C ALA A 127 17.68 23.79 12.43
N ASP A 128 17.85 25.04 11.96
CA ASP A 128 17.79 26.25 12.78
C ASP A 128 16.41 26.44 13.41
N SER A 129 15.33 26.32 12.62
CA SER A 129 13.95 26.48 13.14
C SER A 129 13.61 25.47 14.23
N TRP A 130 14.12 24.23 14.11
CA TRP A 130 13.91 23.20 15.12
C TRP A 130 14.79 23.40 16.35
N ASN A 131 16.04 23.86 16.18
CA ASN A 131 16.91 24.20 17.31
C ASN A 131 16.35 25.39 18.11
N GLU A 132 15.83 26.42 17.44
CA GLU A 132 15.11 27.54 18.09
C GLU A 132 13.89 27.04 18.86
N ARG A 133 13.10 26.14 18.25
CA ARG A 133 11.95 25.52 18.92
C ARG A 133 12.35 24.72 20.16
N ILE A 134 13.42 23.93 20.07
CA ILE A 134 13.96 23.14 21.17
C ILE A 134 14.42 24.07 22.30
N ALA A 135 15.19 25.11 22.00
CA ALA A 135 15.68 26.07 22.97
C ALA A 135 14.55 26.83 23.69
N ALA A 136 13.50 27.22 22.95
CA ALA A 136 12.32 27.86 23.56
C ALA A 136 11.63 26.94 24.59
N VAL A 137 11.44 25.67 24.24
CA VAL A 137 10.82 24.67 25.14
C VAL A 137 11.73 24.33 26.32
N GLU A 138 13.05 24.31 26.13
CA GLU A 138 14.02 24.17 27.23
C GLU A 138 13.94 25.31 28.24
N ALA A 139 13.85 26.55 27.74
CA ALA A 139 13.86 27.74 28.58
C ALA A 139 12.52 28.01 29.27
N GLY A 140 11.40 27.77 28.59
CA GLY A 140 10.07 28.21 29.03
C GLY A 140 8.99 27.12 29.06
N GLY A 141 9.36 25.86 28.90
CA GLY A 141 8.40 24.74 28.85
C GLY A 141 7.46 24.81 27.64
N MET A 142 6.41 24.00 27.64
CA MET A 142 5.46 23.94 26.52
C MET A 142 4.63 25.21 26.35
N GLN A 143 4.38 25.93 27.44
CA GLN A 143 3.63 27.19 27.45
C GLN A 143 4.33 28.29 26.64
N SER A 144 5.65 28.25 26.56
CA SER A 144 6.43 29.23 25.79
C SER A 144 6.15 29.23 24.29
N ILE A 145 5.65 28.10 23.75
CA ILE A 145 5.42 27.92 22.31
C ILE A 145 3.95 27.70 21.97
N SER A 146 3.07 27.54 22.97
CA SER A 146 1.74 26.98 22.75
C SER A 146 0.87 27.85 21.84
N GLU A 147 0.77 29.15 22.13
CA GLU A 147 -0.02 30.07 21.32
C GLU A 147 0.50 30.20 19.88
N ALA A 148 1.82 30.31 19.72
CA ALA A 148 2.46 30.42 18.40
C ALA A 148 2.28 29.14 17.55
N VAL A 149 2.16 27.98 18.19
CA VAL A 149 1.95 26.70 17.50
C VAL A 149 0.48 26.49 17.16
N VAL A 150 -0.43 26.63 18.12
CA VAL A 150 -1.85 26.34 17.86
C VAL A 150 -2.48 27.36 16.92
N SER A 151 -2.04 28.62 16.93
CA SER A 151 -2.45 29.62 15.93
C SER A 151 -2.01 29.28 14.49
N ARG A 152 -1.01 28.41 14.33
CA ARG A 152 -0.57 27.86 13.04
C ARG A 152 -1.19 26.50 12.74
N TRP A 153 -1.88 25.88 13.71
CA TRP A 153 -2.60 24.63 13.50
C TRP A 153 -3.94 24.82 12.80
N LEU A 154 -4.64 25.89 13.14
CA LEU A 154 -6.04 26.11 12.82
C LEU A 154 -6.21 27.45 12.10
N THR A 155 -7.15 27.53 11.16
CA THR A 155 -7.49 28.76 10.43
C THR A 155 -7.96 29.87 11.38
N SER A 156 -7.90 31.13 10.93
CA SER A 156 -8.53 32.25 11.68
C SER A 156 -10.01 31.99 11.94
N ASP A 157 -10.71 31.51 10.92
CA ASP A 157 -12.16 31.29 10.96
C ASP A 157 -12.53 30.25 12.01
N PHE A 158 -11.76 29.15 12.11
CA PHE A 158 -11.96 28.16 13.18
C PHE A 158 -11.71 28.76 14.56
N ARG A 159 -10.63 29.55 14.73
CA ARG A 159 -10.32 30.17 16.04
C ARG A 159 -11.43 31.11 16.50
N GLU A 160 -11.99 31.89 15.57
CA GLU A 160 -13.07 32.83 15.85
C GLU A 160 -14.41 32.12 16.09
N ALA A 161 -14.71 31.08 15.32
CA ALA A 161 -15.95 30.31 15.44
C ALA A 161 -15.96 29.36 16.66
N GLN A 162 -14.80 28.83 17.05
CA GLN A 162 -14.66 27.78 18.06
C GLN A 162 -13.61 28.11 19.15
N PRO A 163 -13.72 29.24 19.87
CA PRO A 163 -12.71 29.69 20.83
C PRO A 163 -12.52 28.74 22.02
N THR A 164 -13.58 28.04 22.44
CA THR A 164 -13.50 27.01 23.50
C THR A 164 -12.69 25.80 23.04
N ALA A 165 -12.93 25.32 21.82
CA ALA A 165 -12.17 24.21 21.25
C ALA A 165 -10.70 24.60 21.06
N TYR A 166 -10.44 25.82 20.55
CA TYR A 166 -9.09 26.37 20.44
C TYR A 166 -8.32 26.33 21.77
N THR A 167 -8.96 26.75 22.87
CA THR A 167 -8.38 26.68 24.22
C THR A 167 -8.10 25.23 24.66
N GLY A 168 -9.00 24.30 24.33
CA GLY A 168 -8.82 22.87 24.59
C GLY A 168 -7.62 22.28 23.84
N TRP A 169 -7.46 22.59 22.56
CA TRP A 169 -6.33 22.12 21.75
C TRP A 169 -4.99 22.72 22.21
N ARG A 170 -4.99 23.98 22.65
CA ARG A 170 -3.84 24.59 23.34
C ARG A 170 -3.49 23.88 24.64
N SER A 171 -4.48 23.53 25.45
CA SER A 171 -4.27 22.79 26.69
C SER A 171 -3.71 21.39 26.43
N MET A 172 -4.14 20.71 25.36
CA MET A 172 -3.57 19.42 24.93
C MET A 172 -2.08 19.57 24.57
N LEU A 173 -1.72 20.61 23.81
CA LEU A 173 -0.32 20.88 23.46
C LEU A 173 0.53 21.14 24.72
N GLU A 174 0.02 21.96 25.63
CA GLU A 174 0.70 22.31 26.89
C GLU A 174 0.89 21.10 27.82
N ALA A 175 0.01 20.09 27.73
CA ALA A 175 0.12 18.85 28.47
C ALA A 175 1.14 17.86 27.88
N THR A 176 1.69 18.11 26.69
CA THR A 176 2.73 17.26 26.11
C THR A 176 4.01 17.35 26.94
N SER A 177 4.72 16.24 27.12
CA SER A 177 5.99 16.26 27.86
C SER A 177 7.03 17.11 27.14
N THR A 178 7.73 17.98 27.86
CA THR A 178 8.84 18.78 27.32
C THR A 178 9.93 17.89 26.72
N GLU A 179 10.30 16.81 27.41
CA GLU A 179 11.32 15.87 26.94
C GLU A 179 10.88 15.16 25.64
N GLY A 180 9.63 14.68 25.60
CA GLY A 180 9.05 14.04 24.42
C GLY A 180 8.94 14.97 23.22
N TYR A 181 8.49 16.21 23.45
CA TYR A 181 8.38 17.22 22.42
C TYR A 181 9.74 17.56 21.82
N ARG A 182 10.75 17.85 22.67
CA ARG A 182 12.12 18.13 22.24
C ARG A 182 12.74 16.94 21.49
N GLY A 183 12.54 15.72 21.97
CA GLY A 183 12.99 14.51 21.29
C GLY A 183 12.40 14.38 19.89
N CYS A 184 11.11 14.68 19.72
CA CYS A 184 10.46 14.68 18.40
C CYS A 184 10.88 15.87 17.52
N CYS A 185 11.18 17.05 18.10
CA CYS A 185 11.79 18.15 17.35
C CYS A 185 13.17 17.77 16.81
N ALA A 186 14.00 17.07 17.58
CA ALA A 186 15.28 16.56 17.11
C ALA A 186 15.09 15.55 15.96
N ALA A 187 14.09 14.67 16.05
CA ALA A 187 13.75 13.75 14.96
C ALA A 187 13.38 14.51 13.67
N LEU A 188 12.59 15.59 13.76
CA LEU A 188 12.24 16.43 12.62
C LEU A 188 13.43 17.19 12.05
N ARG A 189 14.30 17.71 12.93
CA ARG A 189 15.52 18.43 12.57
C ARG A 189 16.44 17.59 11.69
N ASP A 190 16.60 16.32 12.05
CA ASP A 190 17.59 15.43 11.45
C ASP A 190 17.03 14.59 10.28
N ALA A 191 15.71 14.66 10.03
CA ALA A 191 15.07 13.88 8.98
C ALA A 191 15.05 14.61 7.62
N ASP A 192 15.53 13.91 6.59
CA ASP A 192 15.40 14.32 5.20
C ASP A 192 15.23 13.08 4.32
N LEU A 193 13.99 12.79 3.94
CA LEU A 193 13.63 11.65 3.09
C LEU A 193 13.51 12.05 1.61
N THR A 194 13.90 13.27 1.23
CA THR A 194 13.62 13.85 -0.09
C THR A 194 14.15 12.98 -1.24
N LEU A 195 15.28 12.32 -1.04
CA LEU A 195 15.90 11.43 -2.04
C LEU A 195 15.32 10.01 -2.03
N ASP A 196 14.65 9.61 -0.96
CA ASP A 196 14.18 8.24 -0.78
C ASP A 196 12.70 8.05 -1.08
N VAL A 197 11.86 9.08 -0.90
CA VAL A 197 10.39 8.97 -1.03
C VAL A 197 9.91 8.45 -2.39
N GLY A 198 10.72 8.59 -3.45
CA GLY A 198 10.43 8.00 -4.77
C GLY A 198 10.45 6.47 -4.82
N ARG A 199 10.94 5.83 -3.75
CA ARG A 199 10.95 4.36 -3.59
C ARG A 199 9.69 3.83 -2.90
N ILE A 200 8.79 4.70 -2.41
CA ILE A 200 7.52 4.27 -1.81
C ILE A 200 6.64 3.65 -2.90
N THR A 201 6.22 2.40 -2.69
CA THR A 201 5.39 1.64 -3.63
C THR A 201 3.92 1.55 -3.22
N ALA A 202 3.58 1.91 -1.98
CA ALA A 202 2.20 1.86 -1.50
C ALA A 202 1.35 2.91 -2.24
N PRO A 203 0.11 2.58 -2.64
CA PRO A 203 -0.84 3.58 -3.12
C PRO A 203 -0.92 4.72 -2.12
N THR A 204 -0.71 5.94 -2.60
CA THR A 204 -0.53 7.11 -1.72
C THR A 204 -1.54 8.22 -2.05
N LEU A 205 -2.23 8.70 -1.03
CA LEU A 205 -3.02 9.91 -1.05
C LEU A 205 -2.30 10.98 -0.21
N VAL A 206 -2.12 12.16 -0.78
CA VAL A 206 -1.54 13.33 -0.14
C VAL A 206 -2.62 14.39 0.04
N LEU A 207 -2.83 14.80 1.28
CA LEU A 207 -3.83 15.80 1.69
C LEU A 207 -3.11 17.01 2.29
N CYS A 208 -3.61 18.20 2.03
CA CYS A 208 -3.08 19.43 2.61
C CYS A 208 -4.21 20.44 2.84
N GLY A 209 -4.27 21.05 4.00
CA GLY A 209 -5.07 22.25 4.21
C GLY A 209 -4.59 23.39 3.31
N ASP A 210 -5.51 24.19 2.79
CA ASP A 210 -5.18 25.33 1.94
C ASP A 210 -4.53 26.51 2.70
N ASP A 211 -4.74 26.60 4.02
CA ASP A 211 -4.08 27.57 4.93
C ASP A 211 -3.02 26.87 5.83
N ASP A 212 -2.44 25.75 5.42
CA ASP A 212 -1.34 25.12 6.16
C ASP A 212 -0.09 26.02 6.17
N LYS A 213 0.32 26.46 7.36
CA LYS A 213 1.48 27.35 7.57
C LYS A 213 2.76 26.61 7.96
N PRO A 214 2.71 25.53 8.78
CA PRO A 214 3.90 24.71 9.04
C PRO A 214 4.41 23.96 7.80
N THR A 215 3.51 23.43 6.98
CA THR A 215 3.85 22.67 5.77
C THR A 215 3.03 23.21 4.59
N PRO A 216 3.45 24.33 3.98
CA PRO A 216 2.67 24.98 2.93
C PRO A 216 2.30 24.06 1.77
N PRO A 217 1.15 24.28 1.10
CA PRO A 217 0.67 23.44 0.00
C PRO A 217 1.71 23.06 -1.06
N ASP A 218 2.57 24.00 -1.45
CA ASP A 218 3.61 23.74 -2.45
C ASP A 218 4.64 22.72 -1.96
N LEU A 219 5.00 22.74 -0.68
CA LEU A 219 5.92 21.78 -0.07
C LEU A 219 5.29 20.38 0.01
N VAL A 220 4.02 20.31 0.42
CA VAL A 220 3.28 19.04 0.53
C VAL A 220 3.05 18.44 -0.86
N ARG A 221 2.64 19.27 -1.84
CA ARG A 221 2.51 18.88 -3.25
C ARG A 221 3.82 18.34 -3.81
N ALA A 222 4.92 19.07 -3.62
CA ALA A 222 6.24 18.65 -4.10
C ALA A 222 6.70 17.33 -3.47
N THR A 223 6.26 17.02 -2.24
CA THR A 223 6.49 15.68 -1.65
C THR A 223 5.68 14.62 -2.36
N GLY A 224 4.39 14.87 -2.59
CA GLY A 224 3.51 13.95 -3.33
C GLY A 224 3.99 13.65 -4.75
N GLU A 225 4.44 14.66 -5.49
CA GLU A 225 4.95 14.52 -6.86
C GLU A 225 6.19 13.61 -6.97
N ARG A 226 6.93 13.44 -5.88
CA ARG A 226 8.08 12.52 -5.83
C ARG A 226 7.65 11.06 -5.63
N ILE A 227 6.45 10.80 -5.13
CA ILE A 227 5.95 9.46 -4.85
C ILE A 227 5.19 8.92 -6.09
N PRO A 228 5.61 7.79 -6.68
CA PRO A 228 4.96 7.23 -7.86
C PRO A 228 3.47 6.97 -7.64
N GLY A 229 2.63 7.54 -8.52
CA GLY A 229 1.18 7.34 -8.50
C GLY A 229 0.45 8.03 -7.36
N ALA A 230 1.10 8.88 -6.56
CA ALA A 230 0.45 9.61 -5.50
C ALA A 230 -0.57 10.63 -6.04
N ARG A 231 -1.70 10.78 -5.35
CA ARG A 231 -2.71 11.80 -5.65
C ARG A 231 -2.65 12.91 -4.62
N PHE A 232 -2.55 14.16 -5.05
CA PHE A 232 -2.57 15.33 -4.18
C PHE A 232 -3.94 16.01 -4.19
N ILE A 233 -4.48 16.33 -3.01
CA ILE A 233 -5.76 17.03 -2.83
C ILE A 233 -5.60 18.14 -1.80
N LEU A 234 -6.03 19.34 -2.17
CA LEU A 234 -6.22 20.46 -1.23
C LEU A 234 -7.55 20.32 -0.49
N ILE A 235 -7.54 20.60 0.81
CA ILE A 235 -8.70 20.63 1.67
C ILE A 235 -9.04 22.10 1.93
N PRO A 236 -10.11 22.64 1.31
CA PRO A 236 -10.48 24.04 1.46
C PRO A 236 -10.89 24.38 2.91
N GLY A 237 -10.52 25.56 3.38
CA GLY A 237 -10.89 26.04 4.71
C GLY A 237 -10.29 25.19 5.83
N ALA A 238 -9.04 24.75 5.65
CA ALA A 238 -8.30 23.99 6.66
C ALA A 238 -6.85 24.48 6.74
N GLY A 239 -6.34 24.58 7.97
CA GLY A 239 -4.94 24.79 8.27
C GLY A 239 -4.21 23.45 8.38
N HIS A 240 -3.28 23.37 9.33
CA HIS A 240 -2.42 22.21 9.53
C HIS A 240 -3.11 21.00 10.19
N LEU A 241 -4.33 21.16 10.73
CA LEU A 241 -5.12 20.05 11.29
C LEU A 241 -6.48 19.87 10.58
N PRO A 242 -6.51 19.49 9.28
CA PRO A 242 -7.77 19.27 8.57
C PRO A 242 -8.68 18.22 9.20
N CYS A 243 -8.14 17.29 10.00
CA CYS A 243 -8.95 16.33 10.74
C CYS A 243 -9.86 16.96 11.80
N LEU A 244 -9.56 18.18 12.25
CA LEU A 244 -10.39 18.96 13.16
C LEU A 244 -11.32 19.92 12.42
N GLU A 245 -10.83 20.54 11.35
CA GLU A 245 -11.56 21.61 10.65
C GLU A 245 -12.52 21.06 9.57
N GLN A 246 -12.12 19.98 8.89
CA GLN A 246 -12.88 19.35 7.80
C GLN A 246 -13.00 17.82 7.98
N PRO A 247 -13.45 17.32 9.15
CA PRO A 247 -13.42 15.89 9.48
C PRO A 247 -14.25 15.02 8.51
N GLN A 248 -15.36 15.54 7.99
CA GLN A 248 -16.19 14.82 7.03
C GLN A 248 -15.45 14.59 5.70
N GLN A 249 -14.81 15.62 5.17
CA GLN A 249 -14.08 15.53 3.91
C GLN A 249 -12.85 14.62 4.07
N VAL A 250 -12.10 14.79 5.16
CA VAL A 250 -10.94 13.94 5.50
C VAL A 250 -11.36 12.47 5.60
N ALA A 251 -12.42 12.15 6.33
CA ALA A 251 -12.90 10.78 6.48
C ALA A 251 -13.35 10.17 5.13
N SER A 252 -14.05 10.92 4.28
CA SER A 252 -14.46 10.44 2.94
C SER A 252 -13.24 10.09 2.09
N LEU A 253 -12.27 11.00 2.01
CA LEU A 253 -11.07 10.83 1.19
C LEU A 253 -10.20 9.66 1.68
N ILE A 254 -10.05 9.49 2.99
CA ILE A 254 -9.37 8.33 3.58
C ILE A 254 -10.08 7.04 3.17
N ALA A 255 -11.40 6.97 3.35
CA ALA A 255 -12.16 5.76 3.09
C ALA A 255 -12.13 5.37 1.60
N GLU A 256 -12.36 6.34 0.71
CA GLU A 256 -12.30 6.15 -0.74
C GLU A 256 -10.93 5.63 -1.18
N HIS A 257 -9.84 6.22 -0.67
CA HIS A 257 -8.50 5.80 -1.03
C HIS A 257 -8.17 4.39 -0.55
N VAL A 258 -8.45 4.10 0.72
CA VAL A 258 -8.16 2.79 1.33
C VAL A 258 -9.00 1.69 0.69
N GLU A 259 -10.28 1.96 0.39
CA GLU A 259 -11.14 0.98 -0.28
C GLU A 259 -10.70 0.74 -1.73
N ALA A 260 -10.31 1.78 -2.47
CA ALA A 260 -9.77 1.62 -3.82
C ALA A 260 -8.47 0.77 -3.82
N ALA A 261 -7.54 1.07 -2.91
CA ALA A 261 -6.28 0.31 -2.78
C ALA A 261 -6.53 -1.17 -2.42
N ASN A 262 -7.46 -1.42 -1.50
CA ASN A 262 -7.82 -2.79 -1.11
C ASN A 262 -8.58 -3.53 -2.22
N TRP A 263 -9.43 -2.83 -2.98
CA TRP A 263 -10.13 -3.40 -4.13
C TRP A 263 -9.16 -3.82 -5.23
N GLU A 264 -8.19 -2.97 -5.58
CA GLU A 264 -7.15 -3.30 -6.56
C GLU A 264 -6.32 -4.52 -6.13
N LYS A 265 -5.93 -4.57 -4.86
CA LYS A 265 -5.21 -5.70 -4.28
C LYS A 265 -6.04 -6.99 -4.28
N ALA A 266 -7.33 -6.90 -3.93
CA ALA A 266 -8.26 -8.03 -3.96
C ALA A 266 -8.50 -8.53 -5.39
N GLN A 267 -8.63 -7.62 -6.36
CA GLN A 267 -8.72 -8.00 -7.77
C GLN A 267 -7.44 -8.67 -8.28
N ALA A 268 -6.26 -8.16 -7.91
CA ALA A 268 -4.99 -8.78 -8.31
C ALA A 268 -4.86 -10.21 -7.74
N ALA A 269 -5.21 -10.40 -6.46
CA ALA A 269 -5.27 -11.72 -5.85
C ALA A 269 -6.29 -12.63 -6.55
N SER A 270 -7.50 -12.13 -6.80
CA SER A 270 -8.56 -12.85 -7.52
C SER A 270 -8.13 -13.27 -8.93
N ARG A 271 -7.46 -12.39 -9.69
CA ARG A 271 -6.91 -12.72 -11.02
C ARG A 271 -5.84 -13.79 -10.96
N PHE A 272 -4.96 -13.75 -9.96
CA PHE A 272 -3.95 -14.79 -9.78
C PHE A 272 -4.59 -16.14 -9.47
N ASP A 273 -5.53 -16.19 -8.53
CA ASP A 273 -6.20 -17.43 -8.13
C ASP A 273 -7.05 -18.00 -9.27
N ALA A 274 -7.83 -17.16 -9.95
CA ALA A 274 -8.57 -17.55 -11.15
C ALA A 274 -7.63 -18.02 -12.26
N GLY A 275 -6.50 -17.32 -12.46
CA GLY A 275 -5.47 -17.72 -13.40
C GLY A 275 -4.85 -19.06 -13.07
N MET A 276 -4.53 -19.33 -11.80
CA MET A 276 -4.03 -20.62 -11.35
C MET A 276 -5.04 -21.74 -11.57
N ALA A 277 -6.33 -21.49 -11.30
CA ALA A 277 -7.39 -22.47 -11.53
C ALA A 277 -7.52 -22.83 -13.02
N VAL A 278 -7.52 -21.82 -13.91
CA VAL A 278 -7.60 -22.05 -15.36
C VAL A 278 -6.32 -22.70 -15.88
N ARG A 279 -5.15 -22.25 -15.45
CA ARG A 279 -3.84 -22.85 -15.81
C ARG A 279 -3.79 -24.32 -15.46
N ARG A 280 -4.24 -24.70 -14.26
CA ARG A 280 -4.36 -26.10 -13.80
C ARG A 280 -5.38 -26.88 -14.62
N ARG A 281 -6.54 -26.28 -14.89
CA ARG A 281 -7.57 -26.91 -15.74
C ARG A 281 -7.06 -27.20 -17.15
N VAL A 282 -6.27 -26.32 -17.75
CA VAL A 282 -5.77 -26.47 -19.13
C VAL A 282 -4.52 -27.36 -19.18
N LEU A 283 -3.47 -27.03 -18.42
CA LEU A 283 -2.18 -27.73 -18.49
C LEU A 283 -2.12 -28.99 -17.61
N GLY A 284 -3.05 -29.14 -16.66
CA GLY A 284 -3.08 -30.21 -15.69
C GLY A 284 -2.21 -29.96 -14.45
N ASP A 285 -2.66 -30.46 -13.30
CA ASP A 285 -1.99 -30.23 -12.01
C ASP A 285 -0.54 -30.71 -11.97
N ALA A 286 -0.23 -31.85 -12.58
CA ALA A 286 1.12 -32.39 -12.60
C ALA A 286 2.12 -31.46 -13.32
N HIS A 287 1.69 -30.82 -14.41
CA HIS A 287 2.52 -29.85 -15.12
C HIS A 287 2.72 -28.59 -14.27
N VAL A 288 1.63 -28.02 -13.75
CA VAL A 288 1.68 -26.79 -12.96
C VAL A 288 2.50 -26.99 -11.69
N ASN A 289 2.35 -28.11 -10.99
CA ASN A 289 3.13 -28.41 -9.79
C ASN A 289 4.64 -28.52 -10.10
N ARG A 290 5.04 -29.13 -11.22
CA ARG A 290 6.45 -29.18 -11.62
C ARG A 290 6.98 -27.78 -11.92
N ALA A 291 6.26 -26.99 -12.71
CA ALA A 291 6.64 -25.63 -13.06
C ALA A 291 6.74 -24.71 -11.84
N SER A 292 5.78 -24.80 -10.91
CA SER A 292 5.83 -24.05 -9.65
C SER A 292 6.93 -24.54 -8.72
N GLY A 293 7.25 -25.84 -8.73
CA GLY A 293 8.33 -26.42 -7.91
C GLY A 293 9.74 -26.05 -8.38
N SER A 294 9.89 -25.65 -9.65
CA SER A 294 11.15 -25.13 -10.20
C SER A 294 11.28 -23.61 -10.15
N ALA A 295 10.27 -22.89 -9.63
CA ALA A 295 10.28 -21.44 -9.59
C ALA A 295 11.36 -20.90 -8.64
N THR A 296 11.98 -19.80 -9.04
CA THR A 296 13.07 -19.12 -8.31
C THR A 296 12.66 -17.68 -7.99
N PRO A 297 13.38 -16.98 -7.10
CA PRO A 297 13.17 -15.54 -6.91
C PRO A 297 13.38 -14.72 -8.20
N PHE A 298 14.19 -15.21 -9.14
CA PHE A 298 14.49 -14.51 -10.39
C PHE A 298 13.26 -14.44 -11.33
N ASP A 299 12.48 -15.52 -11.43
CA ASP A 299 11.33 -15.60 -12.34
C ASP A 299 9.98 -15.45 -11.65
N ALA A 300 9.93 -15.29 -10.33
CA ALA A 300 8.68 -15.17 -9.55
C ALA A 300 7.74 -14.06 -10.07
N ALA A 301 8.28 -12.87 -10.37
CA ALA A 301 7.49 -11.76 -10.91
C ALA A 301 6.93 -12.10 -12.30
N PHE A 302 7.71 -12.77 -13.14
CA PHE A 302 7.29 -13.21 -14.47
C PHE A 302 6.22 -14.31 -14.39
N GLN A 303 6.40 -15.31 -13.52
CA GLN A 303 5.41 -16.37 -13.27
C GLN A 303 4.08 -15.80 -12.80
N ARG A 304 4.12 -14.78 -11.93
CA ARG A 304 2.91 -14.07 -11.50
C ARG A 304 2.26 -13.33 -12.67
N PHE A 305 3.04 -12.55 -13.43
CA PHE A 305 2.54 -11.81 -14.59
C PHE A 305 1.84 -12.72 -15.62
N ILE A 306 2.45 -13.85 -16.00
CA ILE A 306 1.82 -14.77 -16.95
C ILE A 306 0.58 -15.45 -16.37
N THR A 307 0.58 -15.73 -15.06
CA THR A 307 -0.57 -16.35 -14.36
C THR A 307 -1.75 -15.40 -14.35
N GLU A 308 -1.55 -14.15 -13.96
CA GLU A 308 -2.62 -13.14 -13.96
C GLU A 308 -3.02 -12.74 -15.38
N GLY A 309 -2.05 -12.44 -16.25
CA GLY A 309 -2.27 -11.95 -17.60
C GLY A 309 -2.85 -13.01 -18.53
N ALA A 310 -2.09 -14.07 -18.83
CA ALA A 310 -2.55 -15.07 -19.79
C ALA A 310 -3.71 -15.88 -19.22
N TRP A 311 -3.54 -16.45 -18.02
CA TRP A 311 -4.52 -17.39 -17.47
C TRP A 311 -5.70 -16.71 -16.77
N GLY A 312 -5.43 -15.65 -16.00
CA GLY A 312 -6.41 -14.90 -15.23
C GLY A 312 -7.23 -13.90 -16.05
N THR A 313 -6.83 -13.57 -17.29
CA THR A 313 -7.63 -12.72 -18.20
C THR A 313 -7.98 -13.38 -19.52
N VAL A 314 -7.00 -13.75 -20.36
CA VAL A 314 -7.28 -14.22 -21.73
C VAL A 314 -7.95 -15.58 -21.70
N TRP A 315 -7.38 -16.55 -20.98
CA TRP A 315 -7.94 -17.91 -20.91
C TRP A 315 -9.17 -18.05 -20.03
N SER A 316 -9.35 -17.17 -19.03
CA SER A 316 -10.52 -17.17 -18.14
C SER A 316 -11.76 -16.52 -18.77
N ASN A 317 -11.59 -15.75 -19.85
CA ASN A 317 -12.69 -15.04 -20.49
C ASN A 317 -13.65 -16.02 -21.21
N PRO A 318 -14.96 -15.98 -20.93
CA PRO A 318 -15.92 -16.98 -21.42
C PRO A 318 -16.36 -16.79 -22.88
N HIS A 319 -15.96 -15.71 -23.57
CA HIS A 319 -16.38 -15.44 -24.95
C HIS A 319 -15.87 -16.45 -25.98
N LEU A 320 -14.75 -17.13 -25.69
CA LEU A 320 -14.27 -18.28 -26.46
C LEU A 320 -14.18 -19.49 -25.52
N SER A 321 -14.66 -20.62 -25.99
CA SER A 321 -14.50 -21.91 -25.31
C SER A 321 -13.03 -22.30 -25.17
N LEU A 322 -12.72 -23.17 -24.22
CA LEU A 322 -11.36 -23.69 -24.04
C LEU A 322 -10.84 -24.39 -25.30
N ARG A 323 -11.71 -25.09 -26.02
CA ARG A 323 -11.41 -25.72 -27.31
C ARG A 323 -10.93 -24.68 -28.33
N GLU A 324 -11.72 -23.63 -28.56
CA GLU A 324 -11.38 -22.56 -29.53
C GLU A 324 -10.09 -21.85 -29.16
N ARG A 325 -9.91 -21.51 -27.87
CA ARG A 325 -8.67 -20.90 -27.37
C ARG A 325 -7.46 -21.80 -27.57
N SER A 326 -7.63 -23.10 -27.36
CA SER A 326 -6.57 -24.10 -27.58
C SER A 326 -6.14 -24.15 -29.04
N MET A 327 -7.10 -24.17 -29.98
CA MET A 327 -6.81 -24.16 -31.41
C MET A 327 -6.06 -22.89 -31.83
N ILE A 328 -6.53 -21.73 -31.40
CA ILE A 328 -5.90 -20.42 -31.69
C ILE A 328 -4.47 -20.39 -31.13
N THR A 329 -4.28 -20.84 -29.88
CA THR A 329 -2.97 -20.82 -29.23
C THR A 329 -1.98 -21.73 -29.96
N ILE A 330 -2.39 -22.95 -30.32
CA ILE A 330 -1.56 -23.89 -31.10
C ILE A 330 -1.17 -23.28 -32.45
N ALA A 331 -2.12 -22.68 -33.17
CA ALA A 331 -1.85 -22.04 -34.45
C ALA A 331 -0.84 -20.89 -34.34
N LEU A 332 -0.99 -20.02 -33.34
CA LEU A 332 -0.08 -18.90 -33.09
C LEU A 332 1.33 -19.37 -32.73
N LEU A 333 1.45 -20.34 -31.82
CA LEU A 333 2.74 -20.89 -31.41
C LEU A 333 3.43 -21.61 -32.57
N ALA A 334 2.69 -22.35 -33.39
CA ALA A 334 3.20 -23.00 -34.58
C ALA A 334 3.69 -21.99 -35.63
N ALA A 335 2.92 -20.92 -35.88
CA ALA A 335 3.32 -19.85 -36.78
C ALA A 335 4.60 -19.13 -36.32
N LEU A 336 4.81 -19.01 -35.02
CA LEU A 336 5.99 -18.37 -34.41
C LEU A 336 7.17 -19.34 -34.19
N GLY A 337 7.03 -20.62 -34.58
CA GLY A 337 8.08 -21.63 -34.42
C GLY A 337 8.40 -22.00 -32.97
N GLN A 338 7.44 -21.87 -32.05
CA GLN A 338 7.63 -22.17 -30.62
C GLN A 338 7.39 -23.66 -30.33
N GLU A 339 8.37 -24.49 -30.67
CA GLU A 339 8.22 -25.95 -30.76
C GLU A 339 7.79 -26.61 -29.43
N ASP A 340 8.45 -26.29 -28.32
CA ASP A 340 8.15 -26.86 -27.01
C ASP A 340 6.75 -26.46 -26.51
N GLU A 341 6.35 -25.22 -26.79
CA GLU A 341 5.03 -24.69 -26.46
C GLU A 341 3.93 -25.33 -27.30
N VAL A 342 4.19 -25.60 -28.59
CA VAL A 342 3.27 -26.37 -29.45
C VAL A 342 3.06 -27.77 -28.87
N ALA A 343 4.14 -28.48 -28.51
CA ALA A 343 4.02 -29.80 -27.90
C ALA A 343 3.23 -29.75 -26.58
N MET A 344 3.51 -28.76 -25.72
CA MET A 344 2.78 -28.58 -24.46
C MET A 344 1.28 -28.33 -24.68
N HIS A 345 0.92 -27.43 -25.59
CA HIS A 345 -0.48 -27.10 -25.86
C HIS A 345 -1.22 -28.21 -26.62
N VAL A 346 -0.52 -29.03 -27.42
CA VAL A 346 -1.08 -30.28 -27.96
C VAL A 346 -1.38 -31.27 -26.82
N ARG A 347 -0.50 -31.44 -25.83
CA ARG A 347 -0.82 -32.29 -24.65
C ARG A 347 -2.03 -31.76 -23.88
N ALA A 348 -2.15 -30.44 -23.78
CA ALA A 348 -3.23 -29.79 -23.06
C ALA A 348 -4.62 -30.00 -23.70
N THR A 349 -4.70 -30.39 -24.98
CA THR A 349 -6.01 -30.55 -25.67
C THR A 349 -6.90 -31.60 -25.02
N ARG A 350 -6.30 -32.60 -24.36
CA ARG A 350 -7.02 -33.60 -23.54
C ARG A 350 -7.92 -32.97 -22.46
N ASN A 351 -7.61 -31.75 -22.03
CA ASN A 351 -8.33 -31.02 -21.00
C ASN A 351 -9.17 -29.86 -21.55
N THR A 352 -8.95 -29.43 -22.80
CA THR A 352 -9.64 -28.29 -23.41
C THR A 352 -10.81 -28.71 -24.31
N GLY A 353 -10.82 -29.97 -24.76
CA GLY A 353 -11.83 -30.52 -25.66
C GLY A 353 -11.52 -30.32 -27.14
N ALA A 354 -10.34 -29.82 -27.50
CA ALA A 354 -9.89 -29.81 -28.90
C ALA A 354 -9.50 -31.22 -29.36
N SER A 355 -10.00 -31.64 -30.52
CA SER A 355 -9.73 -32.95 -31.11
C SER A 355 -8.43 -32.96 -31.93
N GLU A 356 -8.00 -34.14 -32.38
CA GLU A 356 -6.88 -34.23 -33.33
C GLU A 356 -7.21 -33.60 -34.69
N GLU A 357 -8.47 -33.67 -35.12
CA GLU A 357 -8.98 -33.03 -36.34
C GLU A 357 -8.90 -31.50 -36.20
N ASP A 358 -9.25 -30.97 -35.02
CA ASP A 358 -9.13 -29.54 -34.73
C ASP A 358 -7.69 -29.05 -34.84
N ILE A 359 -6.73 -29.84 -34.32
CA ILE A 359 -5.30 -29.54 -34.44
C ILE A 359 -4.89 -29.56 -35.91
N ALA A 360 -5.31 -30.57 -36.67
CA ALA A 360 -4.99 -30.68 -38.09
C ALA A 360 -5.50 -29.45 -38.88
N GLU A 361 -6.77 -29.07 -38.69
CA GLU A 361 -7.37 -27.89 -39.33
C GLU A 361 -6.68 -26.59 -38.94
N ALA A 362 -6.34 -26.41 -37.65
CA ALA A 362 -5.59 -25.24 -37.20
C ALA A 362 -4.22 -25.14 -37.89
N LEU A 363 -3.51 -26.26 -38.08
CA LEU A 363 -2.22 -26.29 -38.77
C LEU A 363 -2.33 -26.12 -40.29
N MET A 364 -3.47 -26.45 -40.90
CA MET A 364 -3.75 -26.07 -42.30
C MET A 364 -3.83 -24.56 -42.47
N HIS A 365 -4.45 -23.85 -41.53
CA HIS A 365 -4.42 -22.38 -41.51
C HIS A 365 -2.99 -21.84 -41.39
N VAL A 366 -2.15 -22.44 -40.54
CA VAL A 366 -0.73 -22.07 -40.43
C VAL A 366 0.00 -22.24 -41.77
N ALA A 367 -0.27 -23.31 -42.51
CA ALA A 367 0.38 -23.54 -43.82
C ALA A 367 0.08 -22.41 -44.83
N VAL A 368 -1.15 -21.92 -44.83
CA VAL A 368 -1.62 -20.86 -45.73
C VAL A 368 -1.09 -19.49 -45.33
N TYR A 369 -1.15 -19.15 -44.03
CA TYR A 369 -0.91 -17.77 -43.56
C TYR A 369 0.48 -17.54 -42.95
N ALA A 370 1.14 -18.57 -42.45
CA ALA A 370 2.50 -18.51 -41.90
C ALA A 370 3.52 -19.33 -42.72
N GLY A 371 3.05 -20.06 -43.73
CA GLY A 371 3.85 -20.81 -44.68
C GLY A 371 3.94 -22.30 -44.38
N VAL A 372 4.01 -23.09 -45.46
CA VAL A 372 4.12 -24.55 -45.43
C VAL A 372 5.30 -25.05 -44.57
N PRO A 373 6.49 -24.42 -44.55
CA PRO A 373 7.58 -24.88 -43.69
C PRO A 373 7.23 -24.85 -42.17
N ALA A 374 6.58 -23.79 -41.70
CA ALA A 374 6.16 -23.67 -40.30
C ALA A 374 5.13 -24.74 -39.93
N ALA A 375 4.13 -24.95 -40.81
CA ALA A 375 3.13 -26.00 -40.63
C ALA A 375 3.73 -27.42 -40.67
N ASN A 376 4.65 -27.70 -41.60
CA ASN A 376 5.35 -28.99 -41.66
C ASN A 376 6.08 -29.30 -40.35
N HIS A 377 6.73 -28.29 -39.76
CA HIS A 377 7.41 -28.47 -38.49
C HIS A 377 6.42 -28.76 -37.36
N ALA A 378 5.37 -27.93 -37.24
CA ALA A 378 4.34 -28.10 -36.23
C ALA A 378 3.59 -29.44 -36.34
N ILE A 379 3.29 -29.91 -37.56
CA ILE A 379 2.67 -31.22 -37.80
C ILE A 379 3.56 -32.36 -37.30
N LYS A 380 4.88 -32.28 -37.53
CA LYS A 380 5.83 -33.29 -37.01
C LYS A 380 5.78 -33.35 -35.49
N ILE A 381 5.74 -32.19 -34.82
CA ILE A 381 5.65 -32.09 -33.36
C ILE A 381 4.31 -32.62 -32.86
N ALA A 382 3.20 -32.22 -33.47
CA ALA A 382 1.86 -32.66 -33.11
C ALA A 382 1.72 -34.18 -33.22
N LYS A 383 2.17 -34.78 -34.35
CA LYS A 383 2.16 -36.24 -34.54
C LYS A 383 2.94 -36.97 -33.46
N LYS A 384 4.16 -36.53 -33.18
CA LYS A 384 5.01 -37.12 -32.13
C LYS A 384 4.31 -37.04 -30.76
N THR A 385 3.80 -35.86 -30.42
CA THR A 385 3.14 -35.62 -29.14
C THR A 385 1.87 -36.47 -28.97
N LEU A 386 1.05 -36.59 -30.01
CA LEU A 386 -0.17 -37.40 -29.98
C LEU A 386 0.13 -38.90 -29.82
N ILE A 387 1.23 -39.40 -30.41
CA ILE A 387 1.70 -40.78 -30.18
C ILE A 387 2.07 -40.97 -28.71
N GLU A 388 2.93 -40.09 -28.16
CA GLU A 388 3.34 -40.14 -26.75
C GLU A 388 2.11 -40.12 -25.81
N MET A 389 1.12 -39.27 -26.07
CA MET A 389 -0.11 -39.19 -25.27
C MET A 389 -0.96 -40.46 -25.30
N ARG A 390 -0.92 -41.23 -26.39
CA ARG A 390 -1.65 -42.50 -26.52
C ARG A 390 -0.93 -43.62 -25.77
N GLU A 391 0.40 -43.62 -25.81
CA GLU A 391 1.24 -44.57 -25.08
C GLU A 391 1.11 -44.37 -23.56
N GLU A 392 1.03 -43.12 -23.08
CA GLU A 392 0.77 -42.80 -21.66
C GLU A 392 -0.59 -43.30 -21.14
N LYS A 393 -1.57 -43.56 -22.02
CA LYS A 393 -2.94 -44.00 -21.65
C LYS A 393 -3.11 -45.52 -21.56
N GLN A 394 -2.14 -46.32 -22.01
CA GLN A 394 -2.18 -47.77 -21.84
C GLN A 394 -1.48 -48.13 -20.52
N PRO A 395 -2.21 -48.53 -19.45
CA PRO A 395 -1.55 -49.10 -18.29
C PRO A 395 -0.94 -50.45 -18.69
N GLN A 396 0.29 -50.70 -18.24
CA GLN A 396 0.82 -52.07 -18.16
C GLN A 396 -0.02 -52.92 -17.21
#